data_AF-A0A843KAL5-F1
#
_entry.id   AF-A0A843KAL5-F1
#
_cell.length_a   1.000
_cell.length_b   1.000
_cell.length_c   1.000
_cell.angle_alpha   90.00
_cell.angle_beta   90.00
_cell.angle_gamma   90.00
#
_symmetry.space_group_name_H-M   'P 1'
#
loop_
_entity.id
_entity.type
_entity.pdbx_description
1 polymer ?
#
loop_
_entity_poly.entity_id
_entity_poly.type
_entity_poly.pdbx_seq_one_letter_code
_entity_poly.pdbx_strand_id
1 'polypeptide(L)'
;KSTKENLREAIAGETHEFKEMYPEMIAAAKAEGAKEAERSFNYANAVEEDHARLYHGVLEGLEEKKEIYPYYVCPVCGMTVEREAPERCPVCGVKGSMFKKIE
;
A
#
# COMPACT_ATOMS: atom_id res chain seq x y z
N LYS A 1 16.40 15.10 -6.97
CA LYS A 1 15.41 15.08 -5.88
C LYS A 1 16.08 14.48 -4.65
N SER A 2 15.90 15.09 -3.49
CA SER A 2 16.28 14.57 -2.17
C SER A 2 15.29 13.49 -1.71
N THR A 3 15.67 12.68 -0.71
CA THR A 3 14.76 11.69 -0.10
C THR A 3 13.47 12.34 0.41
N LYS A 4 13.58 13.52 1.04
CA LYS A 4 12.42 14.28 1.53
C LYS A 4 11.47 14.69 0.41
N GLU A 5 12.01 15.11 -0.74
CA GLU A 5 11.20 15.46 -1.92
C GLU A 5 10.54 14.20 -2.52
N ASN A 6 11.28 13.10 -2.64
CA ASN A 6 10.75 11.83 -3.13
C ASN A 6 9.58 11.31 -2.26
N LEU A 7 9.72 11.38 -0.93
CA LEU A 7 8.67 10.94 0.00
C LEU A 7 7.41 11.80 -0.11
N ARG A 8 7.56 13.13 -0.22
CA ARG A 8 6.41 14.03 -0.40
C ARG A 8 5.67 13.78 -1.70
N GLU A 9 6.40 13.52 -2.78
CA GLU A 9 5.83 13.18 -4.07
C GLU A 9 5.13 11.82 -4.03
N ALA A 10 5.74 10.80 -3.42
CA ALA A 10 5.12 9.50 -3.23
C ALA A 10 3.83 9.62 -2.41
N ILE A 11 3.85 10.28 -1.25
CA ILE A 11 2.66 10.53 -0.42
C ILE A 11 1.56 11.21 -1.23
N ALA A 12 1.88 12.22 -2.03
CA ALA A 12 0.89 12.93 -2.84
C ALA A 12 0.29 12.02 -3.91
N GLY A 13 1.12 11.19 -4.56
CA GLY A 13 0.69 10.16 -5.51
C GLY A 13 -0.26 9.17 -4.86
N GLU A 14 0.21 8.46 -3.83
CA GLU A 14 -0.59 7.46 -3.10
C GLU A 14 -1.92 8.07 -2.60
N THR A 15 -1.88 9.29 -2.06
CA THR A 15 -3.08 9.99 -1.57
C THR A 15 -4.08 10.30 -2.68
N HIS A 16 -3.61 10.74 -3.84
CA HIS A 16 -4.48 10.93 -5.00
C HIS A 16 -5.06 9.59 -5.47
N GLU A 17 -4.26 8.53 -5.47
CA GLU A 17 -4.69 7.21 -5.87
C GLU A 17 -5.84 6.67 -5.01
N PHE A 18 -5.70 6.64 -3.67
CA PHE A 18 -6.74 6.07 -2.80
C PHE A 18 -7.93 7.00 -2.50
N LYS A 19 -7.79 8.32 -2.71
CA LYS A 19 -8.90 9.27 -2.46
C LYS A 19 -9.71 9.61 -3.71
N GLU A 20 -9.11 9.56 -4.89
CA GLU A 20 -9.72 10.06 -6.12
C GLU A 20 -9.69 8.98 -7.22
N MET A 21 -8.51 8.54 -7.65
CA MET A 21 -8.36 7.68 -8.83
C MET A 21 -9.04 6.32 -8.67
N TYR A 22 -8.67 5.53 -7.66
CA TYR A 22 -9.24 4.19 -7.48
C TYR A 22 -10.72 4.22 -7.10
N PRO A 23 -11.23 5.14 -6.25
CA PRO A 23 -12.67 5.26 -6.00
C PRO A 23 -13.48 5.45 -7.29
N GLU A 24 -13.00 6.28 -8.22
CA GLU A 24 -13.63 6.46 -9.53
C GLU A 24 -13.59 5.17 -10.37
N MET A 25 -12.44 4.50 -10.44
CA MET A 25 -12.29 3.22 -11.16
C MET A 25 -13.16 2.10 -10.56
N ILE A 26 -13.29 2.04 -9.24
CA ILE A 26 -14.17 1.09 -8.53
C ILE A 26 -15.64 1.36 -8.90
N ALA A 27 -16.05 2.63 -8.94
CA ALA A 27 -17.42 3.00 -9.33
C ALA A 27 -17.71 2.61 -10.79
N ALA A 28 -16.77 2.87 -11.70
CA ALA A 28 -16.87 2.45 -13.10
C ALA A 28 -16.97 0.92 -13.25
N ALA A 29 -16.06 0.18 -12.61
CA ALA A 29 -16.07 -1.28 -12.65
C ALA A 29 -17.36 -1.88 -12.09
N LYS A 30 -17.95 -1.27 -11.04
CA LYS A 30 -19.27 -1.65 -10.52
C LYS A 30 -20.37 -1.42 -11.53
N ALA A 31 -20.38 -0.26 -12.20
CA ALA A 31 -21.39 0.10 -13.19
C ALA A 31 -21.34 -0.82 -14.42
N GLU A 32 -20.14 -1.24 -14.82
CA GLU A 32 -19.92 -2.16 -15.95
C GLU A 32 -20.11 -3.65 -15.58
N GLY A 33 -20.27 -3.97 -14.29
CA GLY A 33 -20.34 -5.35 -13.81
C GLY A 33 -19.00 -6.10 -13.89
N ALA A 34 -17.88 -5.38 -14.06
CA ALA A 34 -16.54 -5.92 -14.18
C ALA A 34 -15.97 -6.36 -12.82
N LYS A 35 -16.46 -7.47 -12.27
CA LYS A 35 -16.18 -7.93 -10.90
C LYS A 35 -14.70 -8.17 -10.58
N GLU A 36 -13.91 -8.62 -11.56
CA GLU A 36 -12.49 -8.87 -11.37
C GLU A 36 -11.71 -7.55 -11.27
N ALA A 37 -12.06 -6.58 -12.10
CA ALA A 37 -11.50 -5.22 -12.04
C ALA A 37 -11.90 -4.53 -10.74
N GLU A 38 -13.19 -4.59 -10.37
CA GLU A 38 -13.71 -4.07 -9.10
C GLU A 38 -12.88 -4.61 -7.92
N ARG A 39 -12.67 -5.93 -7.86
CA ARG A 39 -11.88 -6.55 -6.80
C ARG A 39 -10.43 -6.05 -6.79
N SER A 40 -9.77 -6.03 -7.94
CA SER A 40 -8.38 -5.59 -8.05
C SER A 40 -8.21 -4.12 -7.66
N PHE A 41 -9.11 -3.23 -8.07
CA PHE A 41 -9.08 -1.82 -7.68
C PHE A 41 -9.35 -1.61 -6.20
N ASN A 42 -10.26 -2.38 -5.59
CA ASN A 42 -10.45 -2.33 -4.13
C ASN A 42 -9.20 -2.76 -3.36
N TYR A 43 -8.46 -3.77 -3.87
CA TYR A 43 -7.20 -4.17 -3.26
C TYR A 43 -6.15 -3.06 -3.36
N ALA A 44 -5.97 -2.47 -4.54
CA ALA A 44 -5.02 -1.38 -4.74
C ALA A 44 -5.37 -0.17 -3.85
N ASN A 45 -6.64 0.27 -3.86
CA ASN A 45 -7.10 1.39 -3.02
C ASN A 45 -6.77 1.21 -1.53
N ALA A 46 -6.98 0.02 -0.98
CA ALA A 46 -6.70 -0.26 0.42
C ALA A 46 -5.19 -0.30 0.71
N VAL A 47 -4.37 -0.68 -0.27
CA VAL A 47 -2.92 -0.75 -0.13
C VAL A 47 -2.26 0.62 -0.28
N GLU A 48 -2.72 1.46 -1.21
CA GLU A 48 -2.15 2.81 -1.38
C GLU A 48 -2.43 3.72 -0.18
N GLU A 49 -3.55 3.52 0.52
CA GLU A 49 -3.79 4.19 1.82
C GLU A 49 -2.72 3.82 2.85
N ASP A 50 -2.33 2.54 2.91
CA ASP A 50 -1.30 2.08 3.84
C ASP A 50 0.12 2.50 3.39
N HIS A 51 0.39 2.55 2.08
CA HIS A 51 1.63 3.11 1.54
C HIS A 51 1.78 4.59 1.90
N ALA A 52 0.73 5.40 1.73
CA ALA A 52 0.74 6.80 2.13
C ALA A 52 1.06 6.94 3.63
N ARG A 53 0.45 6.11 4.48
CA ARG A 53 0.71 6.06 5.93
C ARG A 53 2.17 5.71 6.23
N LEU A 54 2.73 4.69 5.58
CA LEU A 54 4.13 4.28 5.75
C LEU A 54 5.08 5.40 5.34
N TYR A 55 4.89 6.01 4.16
CA TYR A 55 5.74 7.10 3.71
C TYR A 55 5.65 8.33 4.60
N HIS A 56 4.46 8.64 5.13
CA HIS A 56 4.30 9.69 6.14
C HIS A 56 5.16 9.41 7.38
N GLY A 57 5.11 8.19 7.93
CA GLY A 57 5.95 7.80 9.07
C GLY A 57 7.45 7.86 8.75
N VAL A 58 7.86 7.56 7.51
CA VAL A 58 9.25 7.75 7.06
C VAL A 58 9.63 9.23 7.00
N LEU A 59 8.77 10.08 6.44
CA LEU A 59 8.99 11.51 6.31
C LEU A 59 9.09 12.21 7.67
N GLU A 60 8.24 11.85 8.63
CA GLU A 60 8.24 12.44 9.98
C GLU A 60 9.50 12.09 10.77
N GLY A 61 9.96 10.84 10.66
CA GLY A 61 11.16 10.36 11.35
C GLY A 61 12.46 10.46 10.53
N LEU A 62 12.54 11.32 9.51
CA LEU A 62 13.67 11.33 8.57
C LEU A 62 15.01 11.70 9.23
N GLU A 63 14.97 12.54 10.26
CA GLU A 63 16.17 12.99 11.01
C GLU A 63 16.46 12.12 12.25
N GLU A 64 15.59 11.13 12.53
CA GLU A 64 15.73 10.26 13.68
C GLU A 64 16.56 9.02 13.37
N LYS A 65 17.27 8.49 14.37
CA LYS A 65 17.91 7.18 14.26
C LYS A 65 16.82 6.10 14.25
N LYS A 66 16.43 5.66 13.06
CA LYS A 66 15.46 4.58 12.90
C LYS A 66 16.08 3.22 13.17
N GLU A 67 15.31 2.38 13.84
CA GLU A 67 15.57 0.95 13.87
C GLU A 67 15.50 0.39 12.45
N ILE A 68 16.47 -0.45 12.08
CA ILE A 68 16.46 -1.15 10.80
C ILE A 68 15.68 -2.45 11.01
N TYR A 69 14.56 -2.58 10.32
CA TYR A 69 13.75 -3.78 10.30
C TYR A 69 13.37 -4.15 8.86
N PRO A 70 13.10 -5.44 8.60
CA PRO A 70 12.66 -5.88 7.28
C PRO A 70 11.24 -5.41 6.97
N TYR A 71 10.96 -5.29 5.67
CA TYR A 71 9.61 -5.17 5.13
C TYR A 71 9.16 -6.49 4.51
N TYR A 72 7.86 -6.75 4.55
CA TYR A 72 7.24 -7.91 3.95
C TYR A 72 6.12 -7.48 3.01
N VAL A 73 6.07 -8.03 1.80
CA VAL A 73 5.09 -7.65 0.77
C VAL A 73 4.21 -8.84 0.40
N CYS A 74 2.90 -8.61 0.41
CA CYS A 74 1.90 -9.58 -0.04
C CYS A 74 1.99 -9.76 -1.57
N PRO A 75 2.22 -10.98 -2.09
CA PRO A 75 2.38 -11.20 -3.52
C PRO A 75 1.07 -11.13 -4.31
N VAL A 76 -0.08 -11.01 -3.63
CA VAL A 76 -1.41 -11.00 -4.24
C VAL A 76 -1.96 -9.59 -4.42
N CYS A 77 -1.78 -8.72 -3.41
CA CYS A 77 -2.38 -7.39 -3.41
C CYS A 77 -1.39 -6.25 -3.17
N GLY A 78 -0.12 -6.52 -2.86
CA GLY A 78 0.88 -5.48 -2.62
C GLY A 78 0.96 -4.95 -1.18
N MET A 79 0.09 -5.41 -0.25
CA MET A 79 0.14 -4.99 1.16
C MET A 79 1.55 -5.12 1.74
N THR A 80 2.08 -4.02 2.24
CA THR A 80 3.44 -3.88 2.77
C THR A 80 3.37 -3.74 4.29
N VAL A 81 4.09 -4.59 5.02
CA VAL A 81 4.11 -4.58 6.49
C VAL A 81 5.54 -4.54 7.04
N GLU A 82 5.70 -3.92 8.20
CA GLU A 82 6.97 -3.78 8.91
C GLU A 82 7.22 -4.98 9.83
N ARG A 83 8.49 -5.38 9.99
CA ARG A 83 9.01 -6.37 10.96
C ARG A 83 8.61 -7.82 10.72
N GLU A 84 7.32 -8.12 10.58
CA GLU A 84 6.81 -9.48 10.41
C GLU A 84 5.52 -9.52 9.59
N ALA A 85 5.28 -10.65 8.93
CA ALA A 85 4.05 -10.88 8.19
C ALA A 85 2.89 -11.28 9.14
N PRO A 86 1.67 -10.75 8.97
CA PRO A 86 0.51 -11.15 9.76
C PRO A 86 0.08 -12.58 9.43
N GLU A 87 -0.73 -13.24 10.27
CA GLU A 87 -1.23 -14.59 9.97
C GLU A 87 -2.00 -14.68 8.64
N ARG A 88 -2.75 -13.61 8.31
CA ARG A 88 -3.46 -13.43 7.04
C ARG A 88 -3.35 -12.00 6.57
N CYS A 89 -3.27 -11.81 5.25
CA CYS A 89 -3.31 -10.48 4.66
C CYS A 89 -4.66 -9.80 4.99
N PRO A 90 -4.67 -8.60 5.56
CA PRO A 90 -5.90 -7.89 5.91
C PRO A 90 -6.70 -7.43 4.67
N VAL A 91 -6.07 -7.38 3.50
CA VAL A 91 -6.70 -6.92 2.24
C VAL A 91 -7.25 -8.09 1.43
N CYS A 92 -6.43 -9.09 1.11
CA CYS A 92 -6.84 -10.19 0.22
C CYS A 92 -7.04 -11.54 0.92
N GLY A 93 -6.75 -11.65 2.21
CA GLY A 93 -6.98 -12.86 3.02
C GLY A 93 -6.01 -14.02 2.79
N VAL A 94 -5.01 -13.87 1.91
CA VAL A 94 -3.97 -14.89 1.70
C VAL A 94 -3.18 -15.15 2.99
N LYS A 95 -2.66 -16.37 3.16
CA LYS A 95 -1.84 -16.73 4.34
C LYS A 95 -0.59 -15.84 4.44
N GLY A 96 -0.25 -15.45 5.66
CA GLY A 96 0.95 -14.70 6.02
C GLY A 96 2.25 -15.28 5.51
N SER A 97 2.34 -16.61 5.53
CA SER A 97 3.48 -17.37 5.01
C SER A 97 3.77 -17.13 3.52
N MET A 98 2.85 -16.51 2.77
CA MET A 98 3.04 -16.14 1.36
C MET A 98 3.72 -14.77 1.20
N PHE A 99 3.76 -13.94 2.24
CA PHE A 99 4.45 -12.65 2.18
C PHE A 99 5.92 -12.86 1.91
N LYS A 100 6.48 -12.01 1.05
CA LYS A 100 7.90 -12.03 0.71
C LYS A 100 8.62 -11.00 1.55
N LYS A 101 9.62 -11.44 2.31
CA LYS A 101 10.58 -10.53 2.94
C LYS A 101 11.36 -9.82 1.84
N ILE A 102 11.48 -8.51 1.94
CA ILE A 102 12.27 -7.68 1.04
C ILE A 102 13.66 -7.50 1.64
N GLU A 103 14.68 -7.74 0.82
CA GLU A 103 16.11 -7.61 1.15
C GLU A 103 16.68 -6.27 0.68
#